data_AF-A0A1R3X096-F1
#
_entry.id   AF-A0A1R3X096-F1
#
_cell.length_a   1.000
_cell.length_b   1.000
_cell.length_c   1.000
_cell.angle_alpha   90.00
_cell.angle_beta   90.00
_cell.angle_gamma   90.00
#
_symmetry.space_group_name_H-M   'P 1'
#
loop_
_entity.id
_entity.type
_entity.pdbx_description
1 polymer ?
#
loop_
_entity_poly.entity_id
_entity_poly.type
_entity_poly.pdbx_seq_one_letter_code
_entity_poly.pdbx_strand_id
1 'polypeptide(L)' 'MPIRELKQRAEHLENRISRSDYLERLRLQPEFSRVIDRLRAEGVRVPTHLSNLEYSLAEEAIEAQFDNMPV' A
#
# COMPACT_ATOMS: atom_id res chain seq x y z
N MET A 1 6.76 -15.79 5.42
CA MET A 1 5.29 -15.85 5.24
C MET A 1 5.02 -16.61 3.96
N PRO A 2 4.21 -17.67 3.98
CA PRO A 2 3.72 -18.31 2.77
C PRO A 2 2.91 -17.33 1.89
N ILE A 3 2.90 -17.57 0.58
CA ILE A 3 2.19 -16.75 -0.42
C ILE A 3 0.72 -16.50 -0.05
N ARG A 4 0.05 -17.50 0.54
CA ARG A 4 -1.36 -17.37 0.98
C ARG A 4 -1.54 -16.32 2.06
N GLU A 5 -0.63 -16.25 3.03
CA GLU A 5 -0.65 -15.22 4.07
C GLU A 5 -0.35 -13.83 3.50
N LEU A 6 0.55 -13.73 2.53
CA LEU A 6 0.84 -12.46 1.86
C LEU A 6 -0.38 -11.91 1.12
N LYS A 7 -1.12 -12.79 0.41
CA LYS A 7 -2.36 -12.40 -0.26
C LYS A 7 -3.42 -11.94 0.72
N GLN A 8 -3.65 -12.70 1.79
CA GLN A 8 -4.61 -12.32 2.85
C GLN A 8 -4.21 -11.01 3.53
N ARG A 9 -2.90 -10.78 3.75
CA ARG A 9 -2.42 -9.53 4.32
C ARG A 9 -2.65 -8.35 3.38
N ALA A 10 -2.41 -8.53 2.08
CA ALA A 10 -2.65 -7.50 1.08
C ALA A 10 -4.14 -7.11 1.02
N GLU A 11 -5.04 -8.10 0.96
CA GLU A 11 -6.50 -7.89 0.98
C GLU A 11 -6.97 -7.22 2.28
N HIS A 12 -6.40 -7.60 3.42
CA HIS A 12 -6.73 -6.98 4.70
C HIS A 12 -6.27 -5.51 4.75
N LEU A 13 -5.07 -5.22 4.25
CA LEU A 13 -4.57 -3.85 4.18
C LEU A 13 -5.39 -3.00 3.21
N GLU A 14 -5.76 -3.52 2.04
CA GLU A 14 -6.67 -2.84 1.11
C GLU A 14 -8.01 -2.48 1.79
N ASN A 15 -8.62 -3.42 2.51
CA ASN A 15 -9.87 -3.17 3.23
C ASN A 15 -9.72 -2.13 4.34
N ARG A 16 -8.56 -2.07 5.02
CA ARG A 16 -8.29 -1.03 6.01
C ARG A 16 -8.12 0.32 5.34
N ILE A 17 -7.28 0.40 4.31
CA ILE A 17 -6.95 1.61 3.57
C ILE A 17 -8.20 2.24 2.94
N SER A 18 -9.10 1.43 2.39
CA SER A 18 -10.37 1.92 1.81
C SER A 18 -11.33 2.52 2.84
N ARG A 19 -11.14 2.24 4.13
CA ARG A 19 -11.95 2.77 5.25
C ARG A 19 -11.20 3.79 6.09
N SER A 20 -9.91 4.02 5.80
CA SER A 20 -9.04 4.93 6.52
C SER A 20 -9.17 6.36 6.01
N ASP A 21 -8.97 7.32 6.91
CA ASP A 21 -8.71 8.70 6.54
C ASP A 21 -7.30 8.87 5.93
N TYR A 22 -7.02 10.07 5.42
CA TYR A 22 -5.76 10.39 4.75
C TYR A 22 -4.52 10.08 5.61
N LEU A 23 -4.53 10.43 6.90
CA LEU A 23 -3.39 10.22 7.79
C LEU A 23 -3.13 8.73 8.03
N GLU A 24 -4.19 7.94 8.21
CA GLU A 24 -4.09 6.49 8.36
C GLU A 24 -3.66 5.82 7.04
N ARG A 25 -4.11 6.32 5.87
CA ARG A 25 -3.64 5.83 4.57
C ARG A 25 -2.14 6.03 4.38
N LEU A 26 -1.63 7.22 4.72
CA LEU A 26 -0.20 7.52 4.70
C LEU A 26 0.61 6.59 5.62
N ARG A 27 0.09 6.29 6.81
CA ARG A 27 0.72 5.36 7.75
C ARG A 27 0.76 3.92 7.23
N LEU A 28 -0.28 3.51 6.51
CA LEU A 28 -0.42 2.15 5.97
C LEU A 28 0.34 1.93 4.65
N GLN A 29 0.62 3.00 3.90
CA GLN A 29 1.31 2.94 2.61
C GLN A 29 2.63 2.14 2.65
N PRO A 30 3.55 2.36 3.62
CA PRO A 30 4.82 1.64 3.62
C PRO A 30 4.64 0.15 3.93
N GLU A 31 3.65 -0.21 4.76
CA GLU A 31 3.33 -1.61 5.03
C GLU A 31 2.74 -2.28 3.79
N PHE A 32 1.80 -1.62 3.12
CA PHE A 32 1.16 -2.12 1.92
C PHE A 32 2.18 -2.38 0.81
N SER A 33 3.03 -1.40 0.50
CA SER A 33 4.05 -1.53 -0.55
C SER A 33 5.02 -2.70 -0.28
N ARG A 34 5.47 -2.89 0.98
CA ARG A 34 6.31 -4.05 1.35
C ARG A 34 5.62 -5.39 1.08
N VAL A 35 4.32 -5.49 1.31
CA VAL A 35 3.56 -6.71 1.05
C VAL A 35 3.44 -6.96 -0.46
N ILE A 36 3.20 -5.91 -1.25
CA ILE A 36 3.13 -6.03 -2.71
C ILE A 36 4.50 -6.40 -3.31
N ASP A 37 5.58 -5.77 -2.87
CA ASP A 37 6.94 -6.11 -3.30
C ASP A 37 7.31 -7.54 -2.96
N ARG A 38 6.86 -8.03 -1.80
CA ARG A 38 7.07 -9.43 -1.44
C ARG A 38 6.25 -10.37 -2.31
N LEU A 39 5.01 -10.04 -2.67
CA LEU A 39 4.25 -10.81 -3.65
C LEU A 39 4.97 -10.88 -5.00
N ARG A 40 5.53 -9.75 -5.47
CA ARG A 40 6.34 -9.69 -6.71
C ARG A 40 7.58 -10.58 -6.61
N ALA A 41 8.32 -10.50 -5.51
CA ALA A 41 9.54 -11.26 -5.27
C ALA A 41 9.30 -12.78 -5.23
N GLU A 42 8.13 -13.21 -4.74
CA GLU A 42 7.70 -14.62 -4.75
C GLU A 42 7.15 -15.08 -6.12
N GLY A 43 7.26 -14.24 -7.16
CA GLY A 43 6.79 -14.55 -8.52
C GLY A 43 5.27 -14.49 -8.69
N VAL A 44 4.55 -13.93 -7.72
CA VAL A 44 3.10 -13.82 -7.76
C VAL A 44 2.70 -12.61 -8.58
N ARG A 45 1.86 -12.83 -9.59
CA ARG A 45 1.22 -11.73 -10.31
C ARG A 45 0.32 -10.94 -9.36
N VAL A 46 0.68 -9.69 -9.12
CA VAL A 46 -0.12 -8.76 -8.31
C VAL A 46 -1.41 -8.40 -9.08
N PRO A 47 -2.59 -8.56 -8.46
CA PRO A 47 -3.86 -8.10 -9.01
C PRO A 47 -3.87 -6.59 -9.31
N THR A 48 -4.53 -6.20 -10.39
CA THR A 48 -4.56 -4.80 -10.87
C THR A 48 -5.12 -3.81 -9.83
N HIS A 49 -6.11 -4.21 -9.03
CA HIS A 49 -6.66 -3.33 -7.99
C HIS A 49 -5.62 -3.00 -6.92
N LEU A 50 -4.79 -3.98 -6.50
CA LEU A 50 -3.73 -3.76 -5.51
C LEU A 50 -2.61 -2.89 -6.08
N SER A 51 -2.22 -3.08 -7.35
CA SER A 51 -1.21 -2.22 -7.97
C SER A 51 -1.70 -0.78 -8.14
N ASN A 52 -2.97 -0.58 -8.49
CA ASN A 52 -3.55 0.76 -8.62
C ASN A 52 -3.63 1.45 -7.25
N LEU A 53 -3.98 0.70 -6.20
CA LEU A 53 -3.98 1.21 -4.84
C LEU A 53 -2.57 1.61 -4.38
N GLU A 54 -1.56 0.78 -4.65
CA GLU A 54 -0.17 1.08 -4.30
C GLU A 54 0.31 2.36 -4.98
N TYR A 55 0.01 2.53 -6.27
CA TYR A 55 0.33 3.73 -7.03
C TYR A 55 -0.34 4.97 -6.42
N SER A 56 -1.64 4.90 -6.14
CA SER A 56 -2.40 6.01 -5.57
C SER A 56 -1.84 6.43 -4.20
N LEU A 57 -1.51 5.46 -3.34
CA LEU A 57 -0.93 5.75 -2.03
C LEU A 57 0.49 6.33 -2.14
N ALA A 58 1.27 5.92 -3.14
CA ALA A 58 2.59 6.48 -3.38
C ALA A 58 2.49 7.96 -3.79
N GLU A 59 1.53 8.32 -4.64
CA GLU A 59 1.25 9.73 -4.98
C GLU A 59 0.82 10.53 -3.75
N GLU A 60 -0.13 10.01 -2.95
CA GLU A 60 -0.56 10.64 -1.70
C GLU A 60 0.62 10.89 -0.73
N ALA A 61 1.54 9.93 -0.62
CA ALA A 61 2.71 10.03 0.25
C ALA A 61 3.75 11.03 -0.25
N ILE A 62 3.89 11.17 -1.57
CA ILE A 62 4.71 12.20 -2.19
C ILE A 62 4.11 13.57 -1.87
N GLU A 63 2.82 13.77 -2.08
CA GLU A 63 2.10 15.02 -1.76
C GLU A 63 2.25 15.42 -0.29
N ALA A 64 2.07 14.47 0.63
CA ALA A 64 2.23 14.70 2.08
C ALA A 64 3.64 15.18 2.47
N GLN A 65 4.64 14.81 1.68
CA GLN A 65 6.03 15.19 1.91
C GLN A 65 6.29 16.65 1.47
N PHE A 66 5.52 17.16 0.49
CA PHE A 66 5.58 18.55 0.05
C PHE A 66 4.77 19.48 0.96
N ASP A 67 3.63 19.04 1.48
CA ASP A 67 2.76 19.83 2.38
C ASP A 67 3.42 20.17 3.73
N ASN A 68 4.43 19.37 4.15
CA ASN A 68 5.20 19.58 5.38
C ASN A 68 6.46 20.43 5.22
N MET A 69 6.72 21.03 4.06
CA MET A 69 7.85 21.96 3.91
C MET A 69 7.45 23.37 4.36
N PRO A 70 8.01 23.90 5.46
CA PRO A 70 7.82 25.31 5.79
C PRO A 70 8.52 26.16 4.72
N VAL A 71 7.80 27.15 4.18
CA VAL A 71 8.40 28.26 3.44
C VAL A 71 9.24 29.14 4.35
#